data_AF-A0A356TNW9-F1
#
_entry.id   AF-A0A356TNW9-F1
#
_cell.length_a   1.000
_cell.length_b   1.000
_cell.length_c   1.000
_cell.angle_alpha   90.00
_cell.angle_beta   90.00
_cell.angle_gamma   90.00
#
_symmetry.space_group_name_H-M   'P 1'
#
loop_
_entity.id
_entity.type
_entity.pdbx_description
1 polymer ?
#
loop_
_entity_poly.entity_id
_entity_poly.type
_entity_poly.pdbx_seq_one_letter_code
_entity_poly.pdbx_strand_id
1 'polypeptide(L)'
;AAGLWSAPAGQAAPRGGRAITLLAPSVAVDERAARGASRYLQGALFATSFHAGTARGAGRAFVDAFTARFEQAPDAYAAQGYDAFQMIRAAVQAGQTTRSGVAQWLSTHG
;
A
#
# COMPACT_ATOMS: atom_id res chain seq x y z
N ALA A 1 -17.83 19.29 -2.94
CA ALA A 1 -16.70 19.97 -3.60
C ALA A 1 -16.91 19.93 -5.12
N ALA A 2 -17.54 20.94 -5.70
CA ALA A 2 -17.72 21.02 -7.15
C ALA A 2 -16.53 21.77 -7.78
N GLY A 3 -15.95 21.24 -8.85
CA GLY A 3 -14.93 21.93 -9.66
C GLY A 3 -13.49 21.87 -9.14
N LEU A 4 -13.18 21.12 -8.09
CA LEU A 4 -11.78 20.88 -7.67
C LEU A 4 -11.20 19.68 -8.44
N TRP A 5 -9.97 19.85 -8.94
CA TRP A 5 -9.24 18.82 -9.67
C TRP A 5 -7.84 18.69 -9.10
N SER A 6 -7.45 17.49 -8.70
CA SER A 6 -6.02 17.17 -8.66
C SER A 6 -5.54 17.09 -10.10
N ALA A 7 -4.43 17.76 -10.41
CA ALA A 7 -3.77 17.67 -11.71
C ALA A 7 -2.28 17.34 -11.51
N PRO A 8 -1.66 16.56 -12.41
CA PRO A 8 -0.21 16.35 -12.39
C PRO A 8 0.56 17.67 -12.44
N ALA A 9 1.76 17.69 -11.87
CA ALA A 9 2.61 18.88 -11.89
C ALA A 9 2.81 19.39 -13.33
N GLY A 10 2.51 20.67 -13.56
CA GLY A 10 2.59 21.31 -14.87
C GLY A 10 1.36 21.15 -15.78
N GLN A 11 0.32 20.42 -15.36
CA GLN A 11 -0.94 20.33 -16.11
C GLN A 11 -2.03 21.24 -15.53
N ALA A 12 -2.75 21.92 -16.41
CA ALA A 12 -3.89 22.76 -16.03
C ALA A 12 -5.14 21.92 -15.76
N ALA A 13 -6.00 22.37 -14.85
CA ALA A 13 -7.32 21.77 -14.66
C ALA A 13 -8.19 21.96 -15.92
N PRO A 14 -9.16 21.05 -16.17
CA PRO A 14 -10.15 21.23 -17.24
C PRO A 14 -10.92 22.55 -17.11
N ARG A 15 -11.48 23.05 -18.23
CA ARG A 15 -12.23 24.32 -18.27
C ARG A 15 -13.28 24.41 -17.15
N GLY A 16 -13.23 25.49 -16.37
CA GLY A 16 -14.12 25.72 -15.22
C GLY A 16 -13.70 25.00 -13.93
N GLY A 17 -12.59 24.27 -13.94
CA GLY A 17 -12.00 23.62 -12.77
C GLY A 17 -10.89 24.45 -12.11
N ARG A 18 -10.69 24.25 -10.82
CA ARG A 18 -9.56 24.77 -10.05
C ARG A 18 -8.59 23.65 -9.69
N ALA A 19 -7.34 23.81 -10.09
CA ALA A 19 -6.27 22.88 -9.75
C ALA A 19 -5.93 22.96 -8.26
N ILE A 20 -5.78 21.81 -7.62
CA ILE A 20 -5.32 21.67 -6.24
C ILE A 20 -4.30 20.53 -6.16
N THR A 21 -3.44 20.54 -5.14
CA THR A 21 -2.69 19.34 -4.75
C THR A 21 -3.51 18.58 -3.72
N LEU A 22 -3.95 17.38 -4.06
CA LEU A 22 -4.62 16.50 -3.11
C LEU A 22 -3.58 15.63 -2.40
N LEU A 23 -3.55 15.73 -1.06
CA LEU A 23 -2.78 14.84 -0.19
C LEU A 23 -3.76 13.92 0.54
N ALA A 24 -3.50 12.61 0.54
CA ALA A 24 -4.38 11.64 1.17
C ALA A 24 -3.62 10.54 1.93
N PRO A 25 -4.18 10.01 3.02
CA PRO A 25 -3.58 8.91 3.78
C PRO A 25 -3.66 7.59 3.01
N SER A 26 -2.86 6.60 3.42
CA SER A 26 -2.79 5.26 2.80
C SER A 26 -4.15 4.58 2.65
N VAL A 27 -5.06 4.77 3.61
CA VAL A 27 -6.41 4.20 3.59
C VAL A 27 -7.28 4.72 2.43
N ALA A 28 -6.89 5.82 1.80
CA ALA A 28 -7.56 6.36 0.62
C ALA A 28 -7.05 5.74 -0.69
N VAL A 29 -5.97 4.94 -0.64
CA VAL A 29 -5.45 4.17 -1.79
C VAL A 29 -6.26 2.89 -1.89
N ASP A 30 -7.36 2.96 -2.61
CA ASP A 30 -8.25 1.83 -2.89
C ASP A 30 -8.64 1.84 -4.36
N GLU A 31 -8.59 0.68 -5.01
CA GLU A 31 -8.90 0.57 -6.43
C GLU A 31 -10.35 0.97 -6.77
N ARG A 32 -11.31 0.72 -5.88
CA ARG A 32 -12.72 1.11 -6.11
C ARG A 32 -12.86 2.62 -6.02
N ALA A 33 -12.19 3.27 -5.08
CA ALA A 33 -12.12 4.72 -4.99
C ALA A 33 -11.46 5.31 -6.25
N ALA A 34 -10.38 4.71 -6.73
CA ALA A 34 -9.75 5.09 -7.99
C ALA A 34 -10.74 4.96 -9.16
N ARG A 35 -11.45 3.84 -9.34
CA ARG A 35 -12.40 3.66 -10.45
C ARG A 35 -13.52 4.71 -10.48
N GLY A 36 -14.07 5.10 -9.31
CA GLY A 36 -15.16 6.08 -9.24
C GLY A 36 -14.72 7.54 -9.40
N ALA A 37 -13.51 7.88 -8.95
CA ALA A 37 -13.02 9.26 -8.85
C ALA A 37 -11.78 9.55 -9.71
N SER A 38 -11.33 8.61 -10.56
CA SER A 38 -10.07 8.65 -11.33
C SER A 38 -9.79 10.01 -11.98
N ARG A 39 -10.79 10.63 -12.61
CA ARG A 39 -10.63 11.92 -13.29
C ARG A 39 -10.25 13.08 -12.36
N TYR A 40 -10.65 13.02 -11.09
CA TYR A 40 -10.39 14.05 -10.08
C TYR A 40 -9.12 13.79 -9.27
N LEU A 41 -8.60 12.57 -9.30
CA LEU A 41 -7.45 12.11 -8.51
C LEU A 41 -6.13 12.10 -9.31
N GLN A 42 -6.14 12.56 -10.57
CA GLN A 42 -4.94 12.63 -11.40
C GLN A 42 -3.87 13.50 -10.72
N GLY A 43 -2.69 12.94 -10.41
CA GLY A 43 -1.63 13.66 -9.70
C GLY A 43 -1.85 13.82 -8.19
N ALA A 44 -2.86 13.17 -7.59
CA ALA A 44 -2.98 13.11 -6.14
C ALA A 44 -1.80 12.35 -5.54
N LEU A 45 -1.32 12.79 -4.38
CA LEU A 45 -0.22 12.14 -3.66
C LEU A 45 -0.78 11.38 -2.46
N PHE A 46 -0.39 10.11 -2.36
CA PHE A 46 -0.80 9.23 -1.28
C PHE A 46 0.42 8.80 -0.49
N ALA A 47 0.34 8.93 0.83
CA ALA A 47 1.33 8.35 1.72
C ALA A 47 1.00 6.86 1.91
N THR A 48 1.83 5.95 1.41
CA THR A 48 1.67 4.50 1.58
C THR A 48 2.90 3.89 2.24
N SER A 49 2.71 2.84 3.05
CA SER A 49 3.80 2.07 3.66
C SER A 49 4.52 1.18 2.65
N PHE A 50 3.86 0.85 1.53
CA PHE A 50 4.41 -0.03 0.51
C PHE A 50 3.93 0.36 -0.90
N HIS A 51 4.86 0.30 -1.85
CA HIS A 51 4.57 0.47 -3.27
C HIS A 51 5.45 -0.49 -4.08
N ALA A 52 4.82 -1.41 -4.81
CA ALA A 52 5.50 -2.50 -5.51
C ALA A 52 6.56 -2.01 -6.51
N GLY A 53 6.29 -0.89 -7.21
CA GLY A 53 7.21 -0.33 -8.21
C GLY A 53 8.51 0.22 -7.63
N THR A 54 8.58 0.46 -6.32
CA THR A 54 9.79 0.96 -5.62
C THR A 54 10.43 -0.10 -4.72
N ALA A 55 9.91 -1.33 -4.70
CA ALA A 55 10.40 -2.40 -3.84
C ALA A 55 11.83 -2.84 -4.22
N ARG A 56 12.63 -3.18 -3.21
CA ARG A 56 14.03 -3.64 -3.35
C ARG A 56 14.30 -4.83 -2.42
N GLY A 57 15.38 -5.57 -2.68
CA GLY A 57 15.80 -6.69 -1.83
C GLY A 57 14.69 -7.73 -1.62
N ALA A 58 14.46 -8.11 -0.36
CA ALA A 58 13.40 -9.07 0.01
C ALA A 58 11.99 -8.63 -0.46
N GLY A 59 11.71 -7.32 -0.45
CA GLY A 59 10.45 -6.78 -0.95
C GLY A 59 10.27 -7.01 -2.46
N ARG A 60 11.37 -6.95 -3.24
CA ARG A 60 11.30 -7.24 -4.69
C ARG A 60 11.00 -8.72 -4.94
N ALA A 61 11.64 -9.62 -4.18
CA ALA A 61 11.37 -11.05 -4.27
C ALA A 61 9.90 -11.39 -3.94
N PHE A 62 9.32 -10.72 -2.93
CA PHE A 62 7.90 -10.82 -2.63
C PHE A 62 7.01 -10.34 -3.80
N VAL A 63 7.30 -9.18 -4.39
CA VAL A 63 6.56 -8.66 -5.55
C VAL A 63 6.58 -9.65 -6.71
N ASP A 64 7.76 -10.18 -7.05
CA ASP A 64 7.92 -11.11 -8.17
C ASP A 64 7.14 -12.42 -7.92
N ALA A 65 7.24 -12.98 -6.71
CA ALA A 65 6.52 -14.20 -6.34
C ALA A 65 4.98 -14.00 -6.28
N PHE A 66 4.53 -12.88 -5.71
CA PHE A 66 3.11 -12.55 -5.63
C PHE A 66 2.51 -12.35 -7.02
N THR A 67 3.19 -11.59 -7.88
CA THR A 67 2.75 -11.31 -9.26
C THR A 67 2.70 -12.60 -10.08
N ALA A 68 3.70 -13.49 -9.96
CA ALA A 68 3.69 -14.78 -10.63
C ALA A 68 2.52 -15.69 -10.20
N ARG A 69 2.04 -15.55 -8.96
CA ARG A 69 0.98 -16.39 -8.39
C ARG A 69 -0.44 -15.85 -8.63
N PHE A 70 -0.60 -14.53 -8.61
CA PHE A 70 -1.90 -13.87 -8.63
C PHE A 70 -2.12 -12.98 -9.86
N GLU A 71 -1.14 -12.92 -10.77
CA GLU A 71 -1.20 -12.16 -12.03
C GLU A 71 -1.46 -10.64 -11.84
N GLN A 72 -1.20 -10.13 -10.65
CA GLN A 72 -1.33 -8.72 -10.29
C GLN A 72 -0.26 -8.31 -9.28
N ALA A 73 0.12 -7.04 -9.27
CA ALA A 73 1.06 -6.52 -8.27
C ALA A 73 0.42 -6.49 -6.87
N PRO A 74 1.18 -6.75 -5.80
CA PRO A 74 0.66 -6.63 -4.44
C PRO A 74 0.42 -5.15 -4.09
N ASP A 75 -0.68 -4.90 -3.39
CA ASP A 75 -0.95 -3.63 -2.71
C ASP A 75 -0.33 -3.58 -1.31
N ALA A 76 -0.56 -2.49 -0.58
CA ALA A 76 -0.03 -2.33 0.77
C ALA A 76 -0.61 -3.35 1.78
N TYR A 77 -1.85 -3.81 1.58
CA TYR A 77 -2.47 -4.81 2.46
C TYR A 77 -1.88 -6.20 2.23
N ALA A 78 -1.63 -6.58 0.98
CA ALA A 78 -0.95 -7.81 0.63
C ALA A 78 0.48 -7.85 1.22
N ALA A 79 1.21 -6.73 1.15
CA ALA A 79 2.53 -6.60 1.77
C ALA A 79 2.46 -6.73 3.31
N GLN A 80 1.52 -6.03 3.97
CA GLN A 80 1.32 -6.15 5.42
C GLN A 80 0.95 -7.57 5.85
N GLY A 81 0.10 -8.26 5.09
CA GLY A 81 -0.26 -9.65 5.35
C GLY A 81 0.93 -10.60 5.22
N TYR A 82 1.79 -10.37 4.21
CA TYR A 82 3.02 -11.11 4.04
C TYR A 82 3.97 -10.91 5.22
N ASP A 83 4.23 -9.66 5.62
CA ASP A 83 5.12 -9.36 6.75
C ASP A 83 4.57 -9.94 8.07
N ALA A 84 3.26 -9.83 8.31
CA ALA A 84 2.62 -10.43 9.47
C ALA A 84 2.80 -11.94 9.53
N PHE A 85 2.61 -12.64 8.41
CA PHE A 85 2.86 -14.08 8.32
C PHE A 85 4.33 -14.41 8.58
N GLN A 86 5.26 -13.67 8.00
CA GLN A 86 6.69 -13.88 8.16
C GLN A 86 7.14 -13.71 9.62
N MET A 87 6.61 -12.70 10.32
CA MET A 87 6.87 -12.47 11.75
C MET A 87 6.33 -13.61 12.62
N ILE A 88 5.08 -14.06 12.38
CA ILE A 88 4.49 -15.19 13.11
C ILE A 88 5.28 -16.47 12.84
N ARG A 89 5.66 -16.72 11.59
CA ARG A 89 6.47 -17.88 11.20
C ARG A 89 7.82 -17.89 11.92
N ALA A 90 8.48 -16.73 12.04
CA ALA A 90 9.74 -16.60 12.77
C ALA A 90 9.56 -16.93 14.26
N ALA A 91 8.49 -16.46 14.90
CA ALA A 91 8.16 -16.81 16.29
C ALA A 91 7.98 -18.33 16.47
N VAL A 92 7.25 -18.97 15.57
CA VAL A 92 7.05 -20.43 15.59
C VAL A 92 8.35 -21.18 15.40
N GLN A 93 9.21 -20.74 14.47
CA GLN A 93 10.54 -21.31 14.26
C GLN A 93 11.47 -21.13 15.47
N ALA A 94 11.26 -20.07 16.25
CA ALA A 94 11.94 -19.85 17.54
C ALA A 94 11.34 -20.67 18.70
N GLY A 95 10.44 -21.62 18.42
CA GLY A 95 9.86 -22.53 19.41
C GLY A 95 8.62 -22.00 20.12
N GLN A 96 8.06 -20.86 19.70
CA GLN A 96 6.82 -20.35 20.28
C GLN A 96 5.61 -21.13 19.75
N THR A 97 5.02 -21.96 20.59
CA THR A 97 3.88 -22.83 20.23
C THR A 97 2.56 -22.43 20.87
N THR A 98 2.57 -21.41 21.73
CA THR A 98 1.37 -20.88 22.39
C THR A 98 1.09 -19.45 21.91
N ARG A 99 -0.19 -19.05 21.95
CA ARG A 99 -0.60 -17.68 21.60
C ARG A 99 0.15 -16.63 22.45
N SER A 100 0.28 -16.86 23.75
CA SER A 100 0.99 -15.95 24.65
C SER A 100 2.48 -15.90 24.34
N GLY A 101 3.10 -17.05 24.05
CA GLY A 101 4.52 -17.12 23.67
C GLY A 101 4.81 -16.35 22.37
N VAL A 102 3.96 -16.52 21.35
CA VAL A 102 4.07 -15.77 20.09
C VAL A 102 3.90 -14.26 20.34
N ALA A 103 2.89 -13.85 21.11
CA ALA A 103 2.67 -12.44 21.42
C ALA A 103 3.86 -11.80 22.18
N GLN A 104 4.42 -12.51 23.16
CA GLN A 104 5.58 -12.05 23.90
C GLN A 104 6.82 -11.95 23.01
N TRP A 105 7.06 -12.94 22.15
CA TRP A 105 8.19 -12.93 21.23
C TRP A 105 8.11 -11.75 20.26
N LEU A 106 6.93 -11.51 19.67
CA LEU A 106 6.70 -10.36 18.79
C LEU A 106 6.91 -9.01 19.48
N SER A 107 6.61 -8.89 20.78
CA SER A 107 6.85 -7.65 21.53
C SER A 107 8.32 -7.31 21.75
N THR A 108 9.23 -8.28 21.56
CA THR A 108 10.67 -8.14 21.81
C THR A 108 11.52 -8.23 20.54
N HIS A 109 10.94 -8.72 19.43
CA HIS A 109 11.64 -8.96 18.17
C HIS A 109 10.92 -8.37 16.94
N GLY A 110 9.76 -7.71 17.14
CA GLY A 110 8.99 -7.02 16.10
C GLY A 110 9.39 -5.57 15.91
#